data_AF-A0A9J6FSI1-F1
#
_entry.id   AF-A0A9J6FSI1-F1
#
_cell.length_a   1.000
_cell.length_b   1.000
_cell.length_c   1.000
_cell.angle_alpha   90.00
_cell.angle_beta   90.00
_cell.angle_gamma   90.00
#
_symmetry.space_group_name_H-M   'P 1'
#
loop_
_entity.id
_entity.type
_entity.pdbx_description
1 polymer ?
#
loop_
_entity_poly.entity_id
_entity_poly.type
_entity_poly.pdbx_seq_one_letter_code
_entity_poly.pdbx_strand_id
1 'polypeptide(L)'
;MQRNVSDELNREFGNDVKNLRKAKAYHASLMVRKQEIEQRLKVSKGGGDPDQLKGLLGFARESLEKMQILEGVHGKILNDVSAHLDNASLVKKEFESSLADIQKLLRLKQYLQWIAKIEETSESIEEAMSQGQDEQAVSHLSFLLQVWQKVRASACTHLTNFLRETILYWHQILRDKFENAPVAYTPELLLPFEKSFINLHKIQLPEGLEGSQLDVGSTTSVLPLELMLRPLKKRFLFHFTGKRQTNRIDKPEWYLSQILTWAADHGEFCDRFVQAILVKAGVEGMQARTELLRGRPDHSTASRWIATRSLADDFIYATAIEEAAP
;
A
#
# COMPACT_ATOMS: atom_id res chain seq x y z
N MET A 1 16.25 -75.36 2.80
CA MET A 1 15.27 -74.65 3.66
C MET A 1 15.26 -73.14 3.47
N GLN A 2 16.41 -72.47 3.24
CA GLN A 2 16.49 -71.01 3.01
C GLN A 2 15.67 -70.47 1.82
N ARG A 3 15.55 -71.22 0.69
CA ARG A 3 14.77 -70.78 -0.49
C ARG A 3 13.28 -70.56 -0.19
N ASN A 4 12.64 -71.46 0.57
CA ASN A 4 11.19 -71.36 0.84
C ASN A 4 10.81 -70.13 1.66
N VAL A 5 11.67 -69.67 2.57
CA VAL A 5 11.34 -68.55 3.46
C VAL A 5 11.43 -67.22 2.71
N SER A 6 12.43 -67.06 1.84
CA SER A 6 12.56 -65.88 0.98
C SER A 6 11.44 -65.81 -0.06
N ASP A 7 11.02 -66.94 -0.63
CA ASP A 7 9.88 -66.98 -1.56
C ASP A 7 8.55 -66.63 -0.87
N GLU A 8 8.36 -67.06 0.38
CA GLU A 8 7.14 -66.78 1.15
C GLU A 8 7.06 -65.32 1.63
N LEU A 9 8.19 -64.74 2.06
CA LEU A 9 8.30 -63.30 2.36
C LEU A 9 8.10 -62.43 1.10
N ASN A 10 8.69 -62.83 -0.04
CA ASN A 10 8.47 -62.14 -1.31
C ASN A 10 7.01 -62.27 -1.79
N ARG A 11 6.32 -63.38 -1.48
CA ARG A 11 4.90 -63.56 -1.80
C ARG A 11 3.98 -62.68 -0.94
N GLU A 12 4.30 -62.49 0.33
CA GLU A 12 3.48 -61.71 1.27
C GLU A 12 3.71 -60.19 1.15
N PHE A 13 4.98 -59.77 0.98
CA PHE A 13 5.35 -58.35 0.99
C PHE A 13 5.61 -57.76 -0.40
N GLY A 14 5.98 -58.57 -1.39
CA GLY A 14 6.30 -58.08 -2.74
C GLY A 14 7.39 -57.00 -2.76
N ASN A 15 7.46 -56.22 -3.85
CA ASN A 15 8.46 -55.17 -4.05
C ASN A 15 8.01 -53.76 -3.60
N ASP A 16 6.82 -53.62 -3.00
CA ASP A 16 6.24 -52.32 -2.63
C ASP A 16 6.30 -52.09 -1.12
N VAL A 17 6.95 -51.00 -0.71
CA VAL A 17 7.15 -50.57 0.69
C VAL A 17 5.81 -50.40 1.43
N LYS A 18 4.70 -50.12 0.72
CA LYS A 18 3.37 -50.02 1.34
C LYS A 18 2.88 -51.33 1.96
N ASN A 19 3.41 -52.48 1.52
CA ASN A 19 3.04 -53.79 2.04
C ASN A 19 3.63 -54.09 3.43
N LEU A 20 4.59 -53.30 3.94
CA LEU A 20 5.10 -53.44 5.31
C LEU A 20 4.01 -53.27 6.38
N ARG A 21 2.88 -52.63 6.06
CA ARG A 21 1.72 -52.57 6.97
C ARG A 21 1.17 -53.96 7.32
N LYS A 22 1.32 -54.93 6.41
CA LYS A 22 0.94 -56.33 6.63
C LYS A 22 1.88 -57.04 7.61
N ALA A 23 3.04 -56.47 7.94
CA ALA A 23 4.05 -57.12 8.78
C ALA A 23 3.55 -57.32 10.21
N LYS A 24 2.78 -56.37 10.75
CA LYS A 24 2.13 -56.52 12.06
C LYS A 24 1.10 -57.66 12.06
N ALA A 25 0.27 -57.75 11.01
CA ALA A 25 -0.72 -58.81 10.88
C ALA A 25 -0.07 -60.19 10.68
N TYR A 26 0.99 -60.25 9.88
CA TYR A 26 1.76 -61.47 9.64
C TYR A 26 2.50 -61.93 10.91
N HIS A 27 3.11 -61.01 11.66
CA HIS A 27 3.70 -61.31 12.97
C HIS A 27 2.67 -61.84 13.97
N ALA A 28 1.47 -61.24 14.02
CA ALA A 28 0.37 -61.74 14.85
C ALA A 28 -0.06 -63.16 14.42
N SER A 29 -0.14 -63.43 13.12
CA SER A 29 -0.47 -64.76 12.60
C SER A 29 0.59 -65.82 12.96
N LEU A 30 1.87 -65.45 12.94
CA LEU A 30 2.97 -66.31 13.36
C LEU A 30 2.94 -66.56 14.88
N MET A 31 2.56 -65.57 15.68
CA MET A 31 2.41 -65.73 17.13
C MET A 31 1.24 -66.65 17.51
N VAL A 32 0.11 -66.56 16.80
CA VAL A 32 -1.02 -67.49 16.96
C VAL A 32 -0.58 -68.91 16.60
N ARG A 33 0.14 -69.08 15.48
CA ARG A 33 0.63 -70.39 15.03
C ARG A 33 1.67 -70.97 16.00
N LYS A 34 2.49 -70.13 16.63
CA LYS A 34 3.40 -70.53 17.71
C LYS A 34 2.61 -71.04 18.93
N GLN A 35 1.59 -70.32 19.39
CA GLN A 35 0.75 -70.75 20.51
C GLN A 35 0.01 -72.06 20.23
N GLU A 36 -0.48 -72.25 19.00
CA GLU A 36 -1.15 -73.47 18.56
C GLU A 36 -0.19 -74.69 18.61
N ILE A 37 1.06 -74.50 18.19
CA ILE A 37 2.11 -75.53 18.28
C ILE A 37 2.47 -75.81 19.75
N GLU A 38 2.59 -74.78 20.60
CA GLU A 38 2.84 -74.94 22.04
C GLU A 38 1.71 -75.68 22.77
N GLN A 39 0.45 -75.45 22.38
CA GLN A 39 -0.69 -76.20 22.91
C GLN A 39 -0.67 -77.67 22.45
N ARG A 40 -0.36 -77.94 21.18
CA ARG A 40 -0.22 -79.32 20.67
C ARG A 40 0.94 -80.07 21.35
N LEU A 41 2.01 -79.37 21.71
CA LEU A 41 3.12 -79.89 22.52
C LEU A 41 2.69 -80.26 23.96
N LYS A 42 1.81 -79.47 24.59
CA LYS A 42 1.25 -79.79 25.91
C LYS A 42 0.33 -81.01 25.87
N VAL A 43 -0.46 -81.19 24.81
CA VAL A 43 -1.34 -82.35 24.60
C VAL A 43 -0.54 -83.63 24.31
N SER A 44 0.62 -83.52 23.65
CA SER A 44 1.49 -84.65 23.30
C SER A 44 2.25 -85.27 24.49
N LYS A 45 2.35 -84.57 25.63
CA LYS A 45 2.96 -85.12 26.87
C LYS A 45 2.24 -86.37 27.45
N GLY A 46 1.07 -86.73 26.91
CA GLY A 46 0.29 -87.91 27.31
C GLY A 46 0.52 -89.19 26.49
N GLY A 47 1.42 -89.23 25.51
CA GLY A 47 1.72 -90.48 24.77
C GLY A 47 2.12 -90.32 23.29
N GLY A 48 2.84 -89.26 22.91
CA GLY A 48 3.33 -89.06 21.54
C GLY A 48 4.68 -89.72 21.25
N ASP A 49 4.83 -90.27 20.04
CA ASP A 49 6.03 -90.91 19.47
C ASP A 49 7.30 -90.00 19.59
N PRO A 50 8.45 -90.49 20.11
CA PRO A 50 9.65 -89.68 20.36
C PRO A 50 10.17 -88.88 19.15
N ASP A 51 9.97 -89.41 17.94
CA ASP A 51 10.38 -88.75 16.70
C ASP A 51 9.54 -87.51 16.36
N GLN A 52 8.25 -87.48 16.73
CA GLN A 52 7.42 -86.27 16.58
C GLN A 52 7.88 -85.15 17.52
N LEU A 53 8.30 -85.50 18.74
CA LEU A 53 8.76 -84.55 19.76
C LEU A 53 10.10 -83.92 19.36
N LYS A 54 10.98 -84.72 18.75
CA LYS A 54 12.27 -84.27 18.19
C LYS A 54 12.06 -83.38 16.97
N GLY A 55 11.11 -83.71 16.10
CA GLY A 55 10.72 -82.88 14.95
C GLY A 55 10.14 -81.52 15.36
N LEU A 56 9.28 -81.49 16.39
CA LEU A 56 8.71 -80.25 16.95
C LEU A 56 9.78 -79.35 17.59
N LEU A 57 10.72 -79.92 18.33
CA LEU A 57 11.85 -79.18 18.91
C LEU A 57 12.80 -78.63 17.84
N GLY A 58 13.06 -79.40 16.78
CA GLY A 58 13.83 -78.94 15.63
C GLY A 58 13.17 -77.74 14.93
N PHE A 59 11.86 -77.83 14.68
CA PHE A 59 11.09 -76.75 14.08
C PHE A 59 11.05 -75.48 14.97
N ALA A 60 10.92 -75.64 16.29
CA ALA A 60 10.96 -74.54 17.23
C ALA A 60 12.33 -73.84 17.23
N ARG A 61 13.42 -74.61 17.24
CA ARG A 61 14.79 -74.07 17.16
C ARG A 61 15.01 -73.29 15.87
N GLU A 62 14.62 -73.86 14.73
CA GLU A 62 14.79 -73.23 13.42
C GLU A 62 13.94 -71.97 13.27
N SER A 63 12.74 -71.95 13.87
CA SER A 63 11.89 -70.76 13.93
C SER A 63 12.49 -69.65 14.80
N LEU A 64 13.16 -70.02 15.90
CA LEU A 64 13.82 -69.07 16.79
C LEU A 64 15.06 -68.44 16.13
N GLU A 65 15.81 -69.24 15.37
CA GLU A 65 16.96 -68.79 14.58
C GLU A 65 16.52 -67.82 13.47
N LYS A 66 15.41 -68.13 12.78
CA LYS A 66 14.79 -67.21 11.80
C LYS A 66 14.32 -65.91 12.45
N MET A 67 13.74 -65.98 13.65
CA MET A 67 13.27 -64.81 14.39
C MET A 67 14.43 -63.87 14.75
N GLN A 68 15.57 -64.40 15.20
CA GLN A 68 16.78 -63.60 15.48
C GLN A 68 17.33 -62.91 14.22
N ILE A 69 17.36 -63.62 13.09
CA ILE A 69 17.78 -63.02 11.80
C ILE A 69 16.83 -61.88 11.41
N LEU A 70 15.52 -62.09 11.54
CA LEU A 70 14.50 -61.09 11.26
C LEU A 70 14.62 -59.86 12.16
N GLU A 71 14.89 -60.03 13.46
CA GLU A 71 15.17 -58.92 14.37
C GLU A 71 16.41 -58.12 13.94
N GLY A 72 17.48 -58.81 13.52
CA GLY A 72 18.69 -58.16 13.02
C GLY A 72 18.44 -57.35 11.73
N VAL A 73 17.67 -57.90 10.79
CA VAL A 73 17.29 -57.19 9.55
C VAL A 73 16.39 -56.01 9.86
N HIS A 74 15.40 -56.18 10.74
CA HIS A 74 14.52 -55.10 11.19
C HIS A 74 15.30 -53.96 11.84
N GLY A 75 16.28 -54.27 12.70
CA GLY A 75 17.15 -53.27 13.32
C GLY A 75 17.98 -52.48 12.30
N LYS A 76 18.53 -53.15 11.27
CA LYS A 76 19.25 -52.47 10.18
C LYS A 76 18.34 -51.54 9.40
N ILE A 77 17.16 -52.01 9.00
CA ILE A 77 16.18 -51.19 8.25
C ILE A 77 15.77 -49.96 9.07
N LEU A 78 15.53 -50.10 10.38
CA LEU A 78 15.20 -48.95 11.24
C LEU A 78 16.33 -47.91 11.27
N ASN A 79 17.58 -48.36 11.38
CA ASN A 79 18.73 -47.46 11.36
C ASN A 79 18.88 -46.75 10.02
N ASP A 80 18.72 -47.48 8.92
CA ASP A 80 18.81 -46.92 7.56
C ASP A 80 17.68 -45.89 7.32
N VAL A 81 16.45 -46.22 7.73
CA VAL A 81 15.30 -45.30 7.65
C VAL A 81 15.52 -44.05 8.50
N SER A 82 16.08 -44.19 9.71
CA SER A 82 16.40 -43.04 10.57
C SER A 82 17.46 -42.16 9.92
N ALA A 83 18.55 -42.74 9.41
CA ALA A 83 19.61 -41.99 8.74
C ALA A 83 19.10 -41.27 7.48
N HIS A 84 18.23 -41.92 6.70
CA HIS A 84 17.59 -41.29 5.54
C HIS A 84 16.64 -40.15 5.95
N LEU A 85 15.89 -40.31 7.05
CA LEU A 85 15.02 -39.25 7.56
C LEU A 85 15.83 -38.03 8.02
N ASP A 86 16.94 -38.26 8.72
CA ASP A 86 17.84 -37.20 9.18
C ASP A 86 18.44 -36.44 7.99
N ASN A 87 18.96 -37.16 6.99
CA ASN A 87 19.48 -36.55 5.77
C ASN A 87 18.40 -35.77 5.01
N ALA A 88 17.20 -36.32 4.86
CA ALA A 88 16.09 -35.62 4.21
C ALA A 88 15.67 -34.35 4.98
N SER A 89 15.72 -34.37 6.31
CA SER A 89 15.43 -33.22 7.15
C SER A 89 16.47 -32.09 6.99
N LEU A 90 17.75 -32.45 6.80
CA LEU A 90 18.84 -31.50 6.58
C LEU A 90 18.66 -30.80 5.22
N VAL A 91 18.42 -31.56 4.16
CA VAL A 91 18.16 -31.01 2.82
C VAL A 91 16.92 -30.11 2.82
N LYS A 92 15.86 -30.50 3.53
CA LYS A 92 14.66 -29.66 3.69
C LYS A 92 15.00 -28.31 4.31
N LYS A 93 15.82 -28.28 5.37
CA LYS A 93 16.23 -27.04 6.05
C LYS A 93 17.07 -26.14 5.14
N GLU A 94 17.99 -26.71 4.37
CA GLU A 94 18.78 -25.95 3.38
C GLU A 94 17.87 -25.32 2.32
N PHE A 95 16.88 -26.08 1.84
CA PHE A 95 15.91 -25.60 0.86
C PHE A 95 15.02 -24.49 1.42
N GLU A 96 14.57 -24.60 2.67
CA GLU A 96 13.81 -23.55 3.37
C GLU A 96 14.64 -22.26 3.49
N SER A 97 15.94 -22.37 3.78
CA SER A 97 16.86 -21.23 3.81
C SER A 97 17.00 -20.58 2.43
N SER A 98 17.26 -21.37 1.40
CA SER A 98 17.39 -20.87 0.02
C SER A 98 16.09 -20.23 -0.47
N LEU A 99 14.94 -20.78 -0.11
CA LEU A 99 13.64 -20.20 -0.45
C LEU A 99 13.44 -18.84 0.23
N ALA A 100 13.85 -18.71 1.50
CA ALA A 100 13.81 -17.43 2.21
C ALA A 100 14.72 -16.38 1.55
N ASP A 101 15.91 -16.78 1.10
CA ASP A 101 16.83 -15.90 0.38
C ASP A 101 16.26 -15.45 -0.97
N ILE A 102 15.64 -16.38 -1.73
CA ILE A 102 14.94 -16.05 -2.98
C ILE A 102 13.83 -15.04 -2.72
N GLN A 103 13.01 -15.25 -1.69
CA GLN A 103 11.96 -14.30 -1.31
C GLN A 103 12.51 -12.92 -0.97
N LYS A 104 13.66 -12.85 -0.28
CA LYS A 104 14.34 -11.58 0.04
C LYS A 104 14.83 -10.89 -1.23
N LEU A 105 15.47 -11.62 -2.13
CA LEU A 105 15.93 -11.08 -3.42
C LEU A 105 14.78 -10.57 -4.29
N LEU A 106 13.65 -11.28 -4.32
CA LEU A 106 12.44 -10.84 -5.03
C LEU A 106 11.90 -9.53 -4.46
N ARG A 107 11.87 -9.36 -3.13
CA ARG A 107 11.47 -8.09 -2.50
C ARG A 107 12.41 -6.94 -2.85
N LEU A 108 13.73 -7.18 -2.81
CA LEU A 108 14.74 -6.19 -3.20
C LEU A 108 14.61 -5.79 -4.67
N LYS A 109 14.41 -6.77 -5.57
CA LYS A 109 14.17 -6.51 -6.98
C LYS A 109 12.93 -5.63 -7.17
N GLN A 110 11.82 -5.95 -6.52
CA GLN A 110 10.59 -5.18 -6.64
C GLN A 110 10.78 -3.74 -6.13
N TYR A 111 11.53 -3.55 -5.04
CA TYR A 111 11.88 -2.23 -4.51
C TYR A 111 12.68 -1.40 -5.52
N LEU A 112 13.74 -1.98 -6.10
CA LEU A 112 14.55 -1.31 -7.12
C LEU A 112 13.75 -0.98 -8.39
N GLN A 113 12.85 -1.87 -8.81
CA GLN A 113 11.95 -1.62 -9.93
C GLN A 113 11.03 -0.43 -9.69
N TRP A 114 10.57 -0.21 -8.45
CA TRP A 114 9.78 0.97 -8.11
C TRP A 114 10.60 2.25 -8.17
N ILE A 115 11.84 2.24 -7.67
CA ILE A 115 12.74 3.40 -7.78
C ILE A 115 12.98 3.74 -9.24
N ALA A 116 13.40 2.76 -10.05
CA ALA A 116 13.64 2.95 -11.47
C ALA A 116 12.39 3.47 -12.19
N LYS A 117 11.18 3.00 -11.80
CA LYS A 117 9.94 3.48 -12.40
C LYS A 117 9.64 4.94 -12.04
N ILE A 118 9.94 5.36 -10.82
CA ILE A 118 9.76 6.75 -10.37
C ILE A 118 10.74 7.66 -11.13
N GLU A 119 12.00 7.24 -11.26
CA GLU A 119 13.03 7.96 -12.02
C GLU A 119 12.67 8.06 -13.51
N GLU A 120 12.27 6.96 -14.16
CA GLU A 120 11.82 6.96 -15.56
C GLU A 120 10.62 7.90 -15.76
N THR A 121 9.68 7.93 -14.81
CA THR A 121 8.53 8.83 -14.88
C THR A 121 8.96 10.28 -14.68
N SER A 122 9.94 10.53 -13.80
CA SER A 122 10.54 11.85 -13.59
C SER A 122 11.22 12.37 -14.87
N GLU A 123 12.00 11.52 -15.54
CA GLU A 123 12.61 11.82 -16.84
C GLU A 123 11.54 12.09 -17.92
N SER A 124 10.46 11.31 -17.94
CA SER A 124 9.34 11.52 -18.86
C SER A 124 8.63 12.87 -18.62
N ILE A 125 8.53 13.32 -17.37
CA ILE A 125 8.00 14.65 -17.03
C ILE A 125 8.92 15.74 -17.59
N GLU A 126 10.23 15.61 -17.38
CA GLU A 126 11.23 16.57 -17.88
C GLU A 126 11.19 16.66 -19.41
N GLU A 127 11.16 15.51 -20.10
CA GLU A 127 11.08 15.44 -21.55
C GLU A 127 9.80 16.10 -22.07
N ALA A 128 8.63 15.73 -21.52
CA ALA A 128 7.35 16.33 -21.90
C ALA A 128 7.35 17.85 -21.70
N MET A 129 7.99 18.34 -20.64
CA MET A 129 8.15 19.76 -20.37
C MET A 129 9.05 20.46 -21.37
N SER A 130 10.16 19.84 -21.77
CA SER A 130 11.08 20.36 -22.78
C SER A 130 10.44 20.47 -24.17
N GLN A 131 9.51 19.57 -24.48
CA GLN A 131 8.77 19.53 -25.74
C GLN A 131 7.50 20.41 -25.73
N GLY A 132 7.19 21.07 -24.60
CA GLY A 132 5.97 21.88 -24.45
C GLY A 132 4.67 21.07 -24.35
N GLN A 133 4.75 19.78 -24.05
CA GLN A 133 3.61 18.87 -23.93
C GLN A 133 3.08 18.83 -22.49
N ASP A 134 2.52 19.96 -22.06
CA ASP A 134 2.11 20.19 -20.67
C ASP A 134 1.07 19.18 -20.16
N GLU A 135 0.15 18.75 -21.02
CA GLU A 135 -0.88 17.76 -20.66
C GLU A 135 -0.27 16.38 -20.33
N GLN A 136 0.79 16.00 -21.04
CA GLN A 136 1.49 14.73 -20.78
C GLN A 136 2.27 14.81 -19.47
N ALA A 137 2.99 15.91 -19.22
CA ALA A 137 3.68 16.13 -17.95
C ALA A 137 2.72 16.05 -16.75
N VAL A 138 1.55 16.67 -16.85
CA VAL A 138 0.49 16.60 -15.82
C VAL A 138 -0.04 15.17 -15.66
N SER A 139 -0.17 14.41 -16.75
CA SER A 139 -0.60 13.00 -16.69
C SER A 139 0.42 12.10 -15.99
N HIS A 140 1.72 12.32 -16.22
CA HIS A 140 2.80 11.59 -15.55
C HIS A 140 2.86 11.93 -14.06
N LEU A 141 2.69 13.20 -13.67
CA LEU A 141 2.56 13.58 -12.27
C LEU A 141 1.30 12.96 -11.61
N SER A 142 0.19 12.93 -12.33
CA SER A 142 -1.04 12.26 -11.87
C SER A 142 -0.83 10.77 -11.62
N PHE A 143 -0.03 10.11 -12.46
CA PHE A 143 0.38 8.72 -12.24
C PHE A 143 1.20 8.56 -10.95
N LEU A 144 2.19 9.43 -10.70
CA LEU A 144 2.96 9.40 -9.45
C LEU A 144 2.07 9.60 -8.22
N LEU A 145 1.09 10.51 -8.29
CA LEU A 145 0.10 10.71 -7.22
C LEU A 145 -0.73 9.45 -6.95
N GLN A 146 -1.17 8.74 -7.99
CA GLN A 146 -1.89 7.47 -7.83
C GLN A 146 -1.01 6.38 -7.22
N VAL A 147 0.26 6.31 -7.60
CA VAL A 147 1.23 5.38 -6.99
C VAL A 147 1.40 5.73 -5.51
N TRP A 148 1.55 7.01 -5.17
CA TRP A 148 1.68 7.45 -3.78
C TRP A 148 0.46 7.08 -2.93
N GLN A 149 -0.76 7.27 -3.46
CA GLN A 149 -1.98 6.87 -2.75
C GLN A 149 -2.03 5.39 -2.39
N LYS A 150 -1.46 4.53 -3.24
CA LYS A 150 -1.37 3.07 -2.99
C LYS A 150 -0.23 2.72 -2.04
N VAL A 151 0.90 3.43 -2.14
CA VAL A 151 2.12 3.12 -1.38
C VAL A 151 2.13 3.76 0.00
N ARG A 152 1.36 4.83 0.26
CA ARG A 152 1.35 5.55 1.56
C ARG A 152 1.01 4.68 2.77
N ALA A 153 0.26 3.59 2.59
CA ALA A 153 -0.09 2.65 3.64
C ALA A 153 0.99 1.56 3.86
N SER A 154 2.04 1.55 3.05
CA SER A 154 3.14 0.60 3.12
C SER A 154 4.06 0.89 4.30
N ALA A 155 4.70 -0.16 4.81
CA ALA A 155 5.77 -0.04 5.80
C ALA A 155 7.08 0.53 5.21
N CYS A 156 7.17 0.68 3.88
CA CYS A 156 8.36 1.21 3.19
C CYS A 156 8.43 2.75 3.28
N THR A 157 8.91 3.24 4.41
CA THR A 157 9.03 4.70 4.69
C THR A 157 9.94 5.41 3.69
N HIS A 158 11.11 4.84 3.38
CA HIS A 158 12.09 5.48 2.48
C HIS A 158 11.57 5.65 1.04
N LEU A 159 10.94 4.61 0.47
CA LEU A 159 10.35 4.70 -0.86
C LEU A 159 9.19 5.70 -0.89
N THR A 160 8.38 5.71 0.17
CA THR A 160 7.25 6.66 0.29
C THR A 160 7.75 8.09 0.38
N ASN A 161 8.82 8.34 1.14
CA ASN A 161 9.44 9.66 1.25
C ASN A 161 10.10 10.10 -0.06
N PHE A 162 10.86 9.22 -0.71
CA PHE A 162 11.46 9.51 -2.02
C PHE A 162 10.38 9.89 -3.04
N LEU A 163 9.33 9.08 -3.17
CA LEU A 163 8.20 9.37 -4.06
C LEU A 163 7.53 10.70 -3.70
N ARG A 164 7.35 10.99 -2.42
CA ARG A 164 6.78 12.26 -1.95
C ARG A 164 7.65 13.46 -2.35
N GLU A 165 8.96 13.38 -2.14
CA GLU A 165 9.91 14.43 -2.51
C GLU A 165 9.92 14.67 -4.03
N THR A 166 9.91 13.59 -4.83
CA THR A 166 9.81 13.69 -6.29
C THR A 166 8.50 14.36 -6.73
N ILE A 167 7.37 14.00 -6.12
CA ILE A 167 6.06 14.61 -6.42
C ILE A 167 6.09 16.10 -6.07
N LEU A 168 6.60 16.47 -4.89
CA LEU A 168 6.65 17.86 -4.44
C LEU A 168 7.55 18.72 -5.35
N TYR A 169 8.70 18.18 -5.76
CA TYR A 169 9.61 18.83 -6.70
C TYR A 169 8.92 19.15 -8.03
N TRP A 170 8.31 18.16 -8.67
CA TRP A 170 7.64 18.37 -9.96
C TRP A 170 6.37 19.21 -9.84
N HIS A 171 5.63 19.06 -8.75
CA HIS A 171 4.48 19.92 -8.46
C HIS A 171 4.89 21.39 -8.39
N GLN A 172 5.99 21.72 -7.70
CA GLN A 172 6.48 23.09 -7.60
C GLN A 172 6.84 23.66 -8.98
N ILE A 173 7.59 22.89 -9.81
CA ILE A 173 7.98 23.33 -11.15
C ILE A 173 6.77 23.56 -12.05
N LEU A 174 5.83 22.62 -12.08
CA LEU A 174 4.61 22.74 -12.89
C LEU A 174 3.72 23.87 -12.41
N ARG A 175 3.57 24.01 -11.09
CA ARG A 175 2.84 25.13 -10.47
C ARG A 175 3.44 26.47 -10.88
N ASP A 176 4.75 26.64 -10.77
CA ASP A 176 5.41 27.91 -11.12
C ASP A 176 5.24 28.23 -12.62
N LYS A 177 5.26 27.23 -13.48
CA LYS A 177 4.99 27.40 -14.92
C LYS A 177 3.56 27.86 -15.19
N PHE A 178 2.56 27.23 -14.57
CA PHE A 178 1.15 27.55 -14.82
C PHE A 178 0.66 28.79 -14.06
N GLU A 179 1.26 29.13 -12.92
CA GLU A 179 0.93 30.35 -12.16
C GLU A 179 1.31 31.62 -12.92
N ASN A 180 2.37 31.57 -13.73
CA ASN A 180 2.80 32.69 -14.56
C ASN A 180 1.96 32.88 -15.84
N ALA A 181 0.94 32.05 -16.08
CA ALA A 181 0.04 32.23 -17.21
C ALA A 181 -0.78 33.53 -17.05
N PRO A 182 -0.85 34.40 -18.06
CA PRO A 182 -1.56 35.68 -17.96
C PRO A 182 -3.06 35.45 -17.74
N VAL A 183 -3.61 35.99 -16.65
CA VAL A 183 -5.05 36.10 -16.44
C VAL A 183 -5.56 37.22 -17.34
N ALA A 184 -6.28 36.88 -18.41
CA ALA A 184 -6.71 37.87 -19.39
C ALA A 184 -8.13 37.65 -19.89
N TYR A 185 -8.80 38.78 -20.13
CA TYR A 185 -10.17 38.88 -20.64
C TYR A 185 -10.25 38.86 -22.18
N THR A 186 -9.11 38.71 -22.85
CA THR A 186 -9.05 38.72 -24.32
C THR A 186 -9.27 37.31 -24.88
N PRO A 187 -10.05 37.15 -25.96
CA PRO A 187 -10.37 35.83 -26.54
C PRO A 187 -9.14 34.96 -26.84
N GLU A 188 -8.02 35.58 -27.22
CA GLU A 188 -6.76 34.91 -27.54
C GLU A 188 -6.08 34.24 -26.33
N LEU A 189 -6.31 34.77 -25.12
CA LEU A 189 -5.69 34.30 -23.88
C LEU A 189 -6.63 33.43 -23.02
N LEU A 190 -7.92 33.36 -23.37
CA LEU A 190 -8.89 32.50 -22.70
C LEU A 190 -8.55 31.02 -22.87
N LEU A 191 -8.13 30.57 -24.05
CA LEU A 191 -7.78 29.16 -24.30
C LEU A 191 -6.54 28.71 -23.51
N PRO A 192 -5.40 29.46 -23.52
CA PRO A 192 -4.27 29.18 -22.64
C PRO A 192 -4.66 29.17 -21.16
N PHE A 193 -5.46 30.14 -20.72
CA PHE A 193 -5.92 30.22 -19.34
C PHE A 193 -6.76 29.00 -18.95
N GLU A 194 -7.71 28.57 -19.79
CA GLU A 194 -8.53 27.38 -19.55
C GLU A 194 -7.64 26.13 -19.39
N LYS A 195 -6.66 25.96 -20.29
CA LYS A 195 -5.71 24.84 -20.21
C LYS A 195 -4.88 24.88 -18.93
N SER A 196 -4.31 26.03 -18.59
CA SER A 196 -3.55 26.21 -17.35
C SER A 196 -4.40 25.96 -16.11
N PHE A 197 -5.66 26.41 -16.10
CA PHE A 197 -6.59 26.18 -15.00
C PHE A 197 -6.87 24.68 -14.80
N ILE A 198 -7.18 23.97 -15.88
CA ILE A 198 -7.44 22.53 -15.83
C ILE A 198 -6.18 21.78 -15.37
N ASN A 199 -5.00 22.15 -15.87
CA ASN A 199 -3.74 21.56 -15.47
C ASN A 199 -3.43 21.81 -13.99
N LEU A 200 -3.62 23.05 -13.51
CA LEU A 200 -3.50 23.41 -12.10
C LEU A 200 -4.47 22.63 -11.20
N HIS A 201 -5.68 22.34 -11.68
CA HIS A 201 -6.62 21.51 -10.93
C HIS A 201 -6.15 20.06 -10.86
N LYS A 202 -5.65 19.50 -11.96
CA LYS A 202 -5.17 18.11 -12.03
C LYS A 202 -3.93 17.86 -11.17
N ILE A 203 -3.05 18.86 -11.01
CA ILE A 203 -1.85 18.72 -10.15
C ILE A 203 -2.15 18.97 -8.67
N GLN A 204 -3.38 19.31 -8.29
CA GLN A 204 -3.75 19.60 -6.91
C GLN A 204 -3.39 18.42 -6.00
N LEU A 205 -2.57 18.70 -4.98
CA LEU A 205 -2.05 17.68 -4.10
C LEU A 205 -3.14 17.13 -3.15
N PRO A 206 -3.19 15.81 -2.92
CA PRO A 206 -4.09 15.20 -1.94
C PRO A 206 -3.76 15.63 -0.50
N GLU A 207 -4.79 15.66 0.34
CA GLU A 207 -4.65 15.91 1.78
C GLU A 207 -3.65 14.93 2.43
N GLY A 208 -2.71 15.48 3.21
CA GLY A 208 -1.65 14.74 3.90
C GLY A 208 -0.30 14.67 3.18
N LEU A 209 -0.21 15.09 1.90
CA LEU A 209 1.05 15.08 1.15
C LEU A 209 1.95 16.30 1.45
N GLU A 210 1.39 17.47 1.74
CA GLU A 210 2.17 18.67 2.09
C GLU A 210 2.57 18.73 3.58
N GLY A 211 2.04 17.85 4.43
CA GLY A 211 2.17 17.98 5.89
C GLY A 211 1.32 19.13 6.42
N SER A 212 0.71 18.96 7.59
CA SER A 212 -0.22 19.93 8.20
C SER A 212 0.44 21.26 8.60
N GLN A 213 0.84 22.10 7.64
CA GLN A 213 1.33 23.45 7.89
C GLN A 213 0.72 24.54 6.99
N LEU A 214 -0.36 24.23 6.27
CA LEU A 214 -1.23 25.27 5.71
C LEU A 214 -2.42 25.49 6.64
N ASP A 215 -2.19 26.45 7.53
CA ASP A 215 -3.11 27.33 8.24
C ASP A 215 -4.58 26.90 8.43
N VAL A 216 -5.02 27.01 9.67
CA VAL A 216 -6.40 26.88 10.16
C VAL A 216 -7.28 27.94 9.47
N GLY A 217 -7.77 27.60 8.28
CA GLY A 217 -8.56 28.50 7.45
C GLY A 217 -8.69 28.14 5.97
N SER A 218 -8.15 27.00 5.51
CA SER A 218 -8.35 26.54 4.11
C SER A 218 -9.82 26.25 3.84
N THR A 219 -10.53 27.30 3.42
CA THR A 219 -11.77 27.23 2.67
C THR A 219 -11.58 26.27 1.50
N THR A 220 -12.59 25.45 1.26
CA THR A 220 -12.81 24.39 0.25
C THR A 220 -12.58 24.83 -1.20
N SER A 221 -11.56 25.63 -1.50
CA SER A 221 -11.28 26.22 -2.80
C SER A 221 -10.22 25.40 -3.53
N VAL A 222 -10.44 25.17 -4.82
CA VAL A 222 -9.44 24.50 -5.68
C VAL A 222 -8.22 25.39 -5.92
N LEU A 223 -7.04 24.78 -6.12
CA LEU A 223 -5.76 25.49 -6.33
C LEU A 223 -5.82 26.59 -7.41
N PRO A 224 -6.43 26.37 -8.59
CA PRO A 224 -6.53 27.42 -9.61
C PRO A 224 -7.27 28.68 -9.13
N LEU A 225 -8.35 28.52 -8.35
CA LEU A 225 -9.12 29.64 -7.81
C LEU A 225 -8.32 30.40 -6.75
N GLU A 226 -7.56 29.70 -5.91
CA GLU A 226 -6.68 30.34 -4.93
C GLU A 226 -5.64 31.22 -5.62
N LEU A 227 -5.02 30.72 -6.71
CA LEU A 227 -4.05 31.47 -7.51
C LEU A 227 -4.69 32.70 -8.17
N MET A 228 -5.88 32.56 -8.75
CA MET A 228 -6.63 33.69 -9.31
C MET A 228 -6.94 34.79 -8.27
N LEU A 229 -7.10 34.42 -7.01
CA LEU A 229 -7.37 35.36 -5.92
C LEU A 229 -6.12 36.10 -5.43
N ARG A 230 -4.90 35.60 -5.71
CA ARG A 230 -3.65 36.21 -5.21
C ARG A 230 -3.46 37.67 -5.64
N PRO A 231 -3.65 38.08 -6.91
CA PRO A 231 -3.52 39.47 -7.32
C PRO A 231 -4.51 40.39 -6.59
N LEU A 232 -5.76 39.93 -6.39
CA LEU A 232 -6.79 40.66 -5.67
C LEU A 232 -6.43 40.82 -4.19
N LYS A 233 -5.98 39.73 -3.54
CA LYS A 233 -5.46 39.76 -2.16
C LYS A 233 -4.27 40.71 -2.02
N LYS A 234 -3.31 40.66 -2.95
CA LYS A 234 -2.13 41.54 -2.95
C LYS A 234 -2.52 43.01 -3.12
N ARG A 235 -3.44 43.31 -4.03
CA ARG A 235 -3.98 44.67 -4.22
C ARG A 235 -4.70 45.16 -2.97
N PHE A 236 -5.53 44.31 -2.37
CA PHE A 236 -6.19 44.60 -1.10
C PHE A 236 -5.18 44.93 0.00
N LEU A 237 -4.23 44.03 0.24
CA LEU A 237 -3.19 44.24 1.24
C LEU A 237 -2.39 45.51 0.94
N PHE A 238 -2.05 45.78 -0.31
CA PHE A 238 -1.31 46.98 -0.69
C PHE A 238 -2.05 48.25 -0.27
N HIS A 239 -3.35 48.38 -0.55
CA HIS A 239 -4.12 49.59 -0.25
C HIS A 239 -4.54 49.69 1.23
N PHE A 240 -4.80 48.55 1.87
CA PHE A 240 -5.47 48.48 3.16
C PHE A 240 -4.56 48.00 4.30
N THR A 241 -3.24 48.02 4.08
CA THR A 241 -2.24 47.79 5.13
C THR A 241 -1.16 48.87 5.15
N GLY A 242 -0.45 48.99 6.27
CA GLY A 242 0.63 49.97 6.46
C GLY A 242 0.13 51.40 6.72
N LYS A 243 0.96 52.39 6.38
CA LYS A 243 0.73 53.83 6.65
C LYS A 243 0.02 54.57 5.49
N ARG A 244 -0.67 53.86 4.61
CA ARG A 244 -1.29 54.47 3.42
C ARG A 244 -2.54 55.24 3.81
N GLN A 245 -2.84 56.30 3.05
CA GLN A 245 -4.02 57.13 3.26
C GLN A 245 -5.34 56.37 3.10
N THR A 246 -5.33 55.24 2.39
CA THR A 246 -6.47 54.34 2.15
C THR A 246 -6.72 53.34 3.27
N ASN A 247 -5.77 53.17 4.21
CA ASN A 247 -5.89 52.32 5.38
C ASN A 247 -6.40 53.16 6.57
N ARG A 248 -7.70 53.47 6.56
CA ARG A 248 -8.37 54.36 7.50
C ARG A 248 -9.39 53.58 8.33
N ILE A 249 -9.17 53.53 9.64
CA ILE A 249 -10.08 52.86 10.58
C ILE A 249 -11.40 53.65 10.71
N ASP A 250 -11.35 54.96 10.50
CA ASP A 250 -12.51 55.87 10.46
C ASP A 250 -13.41 55.65 9.23
N LYS A 251 -12.95 54.90 8.21
CA LYS A 251 -13.67 54.68 6.96
C LYS A 251 -13.68 53.22 6.52
N PRO A 252 -14.31 52.32 7.30
CA PRO A 252 -14.42 50.90 6.94
C PRO A 252 -15.16 50.67 5.62
N GLU A 253 -16.02 51.60 5.20
CA GLU A 253 -16.78 51.55 3.95
C GLU A 253 -15.89 51.53 2.71
N TRP A 254 -14.65 52.04 2.78
CA TRP A 254 -13.69 51.98 1.67
C TRP A 254 -13.23 50.55 1.37
N TYR A 255 -13.11 49.72 2.41
CA TYR A 255 -12.77 48.31 2.28
C TYR A 255 -13.89 47.57 1.56
N LEU A 256 -15.13 47.75 2.05
CA LEU A 256 -16.31 47.10 1.49
C LEU A 256 -16.59 47.57 0.07
N SER A 257 -16.49 48.87 -0.21
CA SER A 257 -16.70 49.43 -1.55
C SER A 257 -15.72 48.85 -2.57
N GLN A 258 -14.44 48.66 -2.20
CA GLN A 258 -13.46 48.02 -3.09
C GLN A 258 -13.78 46.54 -3.33
N ILE A 259 -14.18 45.81 -2.29
CA ILE A 259 -14.62 44.41 -2.43
C ILE A 259 -15.85 44.33 -3.36
N LEU A 260 -16.87 45.16 -3.15
CA LEU A 260 -18.07 45.19 -3.99
C LEU A 260 -17.75 45.56 -5.43
N THR A 261 -16.86 46.54 -5.65
CA THR A 261 -16.40 46.93 -6.98
C THR A 261 -15.74 45.74 -7.69
N TRP A 262 -14.79 45.05 -7.04
CA TRP A 262 -14.16 43.87 -7.66
C TRP A 262 -15.14 42.71 -7.86
N ALA A 263 -16.17 42.58 -7.01
CA ALA A 263 -17.20 41.57 -7.18
C ALA A 263 -18.06 41.85 -8.42
N ALA A 264 -18.41 43.12 -8.66
CA ALA A 264 -19.10 43.55 -9.87
C ALA A 264 -18.21 43.37 -11.11
N ASP A 265 -16.98 43.87 -11.07
CA ASP A 265 -16.06 43.87 -12.22
C ASP A 265 -15.70 42.46 -12.72
N HIS A 266 -15.55 41.49 -11.80
CA HIS A 266 -15.11 40.13 -12.11
C HIS A 266 -16.27 39.12 -12.10
N GLY A 267 -17.47 39.54 -11.68
CA GLY A 267 -18.61 38.66 -11.45
C GLY A 267 -19.09 37.96 -12.72
N GLU A 268 -19.17 38.67 -13.84
CA GLU A 268 -19.62 38.10 -15.12
C GLU A 268 -18.59 37.10 -15.69
N PHE A 269 -17.31 37.41 -15.56
CA PHE A 269 -16.23 36.52 -15.95
C PHE A 269 -16.24 35.23 -15.13
N CYS A 270 -16.43 35.32 -13.81
CA CYS A 270 -16.54 34.15 -12.96
C CYS A 270 -17.76 33.27 -13.32
N ASP A 271 -18.93 33.87 -13.51
CA ASP A 271 -20.17 33.13 -13.79
C ASP A 271 -20.16 32.45 -15.16
N ARG A 272 -19.60 33.10 -16.18
CA ARG A 272 -19.65 32.59 -17.55
C ARG A 272 -18.46 31.72 -17.88
N PHE A 273 -17.26 32.17 -17.54
CA PHE A 273 -16.04 31.56 -18.01
C PHE A 273 -15.43 30.61 -16.98
N VAL A 274 -15.17 31.10 -15.77
CA VAL A 274 -14.58 30.27 -14.70
C VAL A 274 -15.53 29.13 -14.32
N GLN A 275 -16.83 29.39 -14.23
CA GLN A 275 -17.82 28.35 -13.94
C GLN A 275 -17.85 27.26 -15.02
N ALA A 276 -17.75 27.63 -16.30
CA ALA A 276 -17.70 26.66 -17.40
C ALA A 276 -16.42 25.79 -17.32
N ILE A 277 -15.29 26.38 -16.93
CA ILE A 277 -14.04 25.65 -16.71
C ILE A 277 -14.17 24.69 -15.52
N LEU A 278 -14.76 25.12 -14.39
CA LEU A 278 -15.00 24.26 -13.23
C LEU A 278 -15.85 23.03 -13.59
N VAL A 279 -16.91 23.24 -14.37
CA VAL A 279 -17.77 22.15 -14.86
C VAL A 279 -16.98 21.20 -15.77
N LYS A 280 -16.19 21.72 -16.72
CA LYS A 280 -15.31 20.91 -17.58
C LYS A 280 -14.25 20.14 -16.79
N ALA A 281 -13.75 20.72 -15.71
CA ALA A 281 -12.78 20.11 -14.81
C ALA A 281 -13.39 19.05 -13.87
N GLY A 282 -14.72 18.90 -13.86
CA GLY A 282 -15.42 17.95 -13.00
C GLY A 282 -15.60 18.41 -11.55
N VAL A 283 -15.44 19.71 -11.28
CA VAL A 283 -15.64 20.29 -9.94
C VAL A 283 -17.13 20.59 -9.74
N GLU A 284 -17.86 19.62 -9.20
CA GLU A 284 -19.29 19.75 -8.93
C GLU A 284 -19.57 20.47 -7.60
N GLY A 285 -20.69 21.21 -7.54
CA GLY A 285 -21.15 21.88 -6.32
C GLY A 285 -20.45 23.20 -5.97
N MET A 286 -19.40 23.58 -6.70
CA MET A 286 -18.69 24.85 -6.49
C MET A 286 -19.23 25.97 -7.38
N GLN A 287 -19.49 27.13 -6.76
CA GLN A 287 -19.88 28.35 -7.45
C GLN A 287 -18.69 29.31 -7.51
N ALA A 288 -18.15 29.56 -8.71
CA ALA A 288 -16.95 30.35 -8.93
C ALA A 288 -17.03 31.74 -8.29
N ARG A 289 -18.18 32.41 -8.41
CA ARG A 289 -18.43 33.73 -7.81
C ARG A 289 -18.45 33.66 -6.29
N THR A 290 -19.08 32.65 -5.70
CA THR A 290 -19.14 32.47 -4.25
C THR A 290 -17.75 32.22 -3.68
N GLU A 291 -16.94 31.41 -4.33
CA GLU A 291 -15.56 31.16 -3.91
C GLU A 291 -14.65 32.38 -4.14
N LEU A 292 -14.90 33.18 -5.20
CA LEU A 292 -14.22 34.46 -5.37
C LEU A 292 -14.52 35.43 -4.20
N LEU A 293 -15.77 35.44 -3.71
CA LEU A 293 -16.19 36.28 -2.59
C LEU A 293 -15.67 35.73 -1.26
N ARG A 294 -15.70 34.40 -1.07
CA ARG A 294 -15.26 33.70 0.14
C ARG A 294 -13.74 33.72 0.32
N GLY A 295 -12.99 33.63 -0.78
CA GLY A 295 -11.54 33.60 -0.77
C GLY A 295 -10.89 34.98 -0.66
N ARG A 296 -11.67 36.07 -0.61
CA ARG A 296 -11.17 37.38 -0.12
C ARG A 296 -11.02 37.28 1.40
N PRO A 297 -10.12 38.06 2.04
CA PRO A 297 -10.06 38.09 3.50
C PRO A 297 -11.48 38.33 4.01
N ASP A 298 -12.02 37.31 4.67
CA ASP A 298 -13.38 37.28 5.19
C ASP A 298 -13.62 38.55 6.01
N HIS A 299 -14.87 39.04 5.99
CA HIS A 299 -15.34 40.04 6.93
C HIS A 299 -14.87 39.74 8.36
N SER A 300 -14.77 38.46 8.74
CA SER A 300 -14.22 38.01 10.03
C SER A 300 -12.73 38.24 10.21
N THR A 301 -11.91 38.20 9.14
CA THR A 301 -10.47 38.50 9.21
C THR A 301 -10.24 39.99 9.17
N ALA A 302 -10.96 40.75 8.34
CA ALA A 302 -10.95 42.20 8.36
C ALA A 302 -11.43 42.73 9.73
N SER A 303 -12.52 42.18 10.26
CA SER A 303 -13.03 42.50 11.61
C SER A 303 -12.10 42.04 12.71
N ARG A 304 -11.44 40.88 12.61
CA ARG A 304 -10.37 40.51 13.57
C ARG A 304 -9.21 41.48 13.49
N TRP A 305 -8.72 41.81 12.29
CA TRP A 305 -7.63 42.77 12.11
C TRP A 305 -7.98 44.17 12.62
N ILE A 306 -9.23 44.60 12.49
CA ILE A 306 -9.76 45.83 13.10
C ILE A 306 -9.86 45.66 14.62
N ALA A 307 -10.43 44.57 15.12
CA ALA A 307 -10.61 44.28 16.55
C ALA A 307 -9.28 44.17 17.31
N THR A 308 -8.25 43.51 16.77
CA THR A 308 -6.93 43.39 17.40
C THR A 308 -6.20 44.73 17.46
N ARG A 309 -6.59 45.72 16.65
CA ARG A 309 -6.04 47.09 16.64
C ARG A 309 -6.93 48.13 17.35
N SER A 310 -8.22 47.83 17.47
CA SER A 310 -9.26 48.68 18.07
C SER A 310 -9.48 48.42 19.56
N LEU A 311 -8.60 47.65 20.22
CA LEU A 311 -8.49 47.63 21.69
C LEU A 311 -7.96 48.98 22.27
N ALA A 312 -7.80 50.00 21.43
CA ALA A 312 -7.40 51.35 21.83
C ALA A 312 -8.56 52.35 21.92
N ASP A 313 -9.76 52.05 21.37
CA ASP A 313 -10.93 52.95 21.49
C ASP A 313 -12.25 52.17 21.35
N ASP A 314 -12.95 52.00 22.47
CA ASP A 314 -14.20 51.22 22.61
C ASP A 314 -15.37 51.76 21.77
N PHE A 315 -15.29 53.00 21.29
CA PHE A 315 -16.38 53.65 20.55
C PHE A 315 -16.51 53.16 19.10
N ILE A 316 -15.40 52.73 18.47
CA ILE A 316 -15.40 52.29 17.06
C ILE A 316 -15.91 50.84 16.93
N TYR A 317 -15.71 50.04 17.98
CA TYR A 317 -16.14 48.64 18.01
C TYR A 317 -17.66 48.51 18.07
N ALA A 318 -18.36 49.40 18.77
CA ALA A 318 -19.82 49.42 18.86
C ALA A 318 -20.47 49.76 17.51
N THR A 319 -19.97 50.77 16.80
CA THR A 319 -20.51 51.20 15.50
C THR A 319 -20.30 50.15 14.40
N ALA A 320 -19.14 49.46 14.41
CA ALA A 320 -18.85 48.39 13.46
C ALA A 320 -19.68 47.12 13.68
N ILE A 321 -20.17 46.87 14.90
CA ILE A 321 -21.06 45.74 15.21
C ILE A 321 -22.51 46.06 14.83
N GLU A 322 -22.98 47.30 15.05
CA GLU A 322 -24.33 47.72 14.68
C GLU A 322 -24.56 47.74 13.16
N GLU A 323 -23.55 48.08 12.35
CA GLU A 323 -23.63 48.04 10.88
C GLU A 323 -23.52 46.61 10.28
N ALA A 324 -23.10 45.62 11.08
CA ALA A 324 -22.89 44.23 10.65
C ALA A 324 -24.06 43.28 11.00
N ALA A 325 -25.11 43.78 11.66
CA ALA A 325 -26.36 43.05 11.86
C ALA A 325 -27.31 43.32 10.67
N PRO A 326 -28.00 42.29 10.14
CA PRO A 326 -28.79 42.38 8.91
C PRO A 326 -29.97 43.35 8.97
#